data_AF-A0A1C5ZDG9-F1
#
_entry.id   AF-A0A1C5ZDG9-F1
#
_cell.length_a   1.000
_cell.length_b   1.000
_cell.length_c   1.000
_cell.angle_alpha   90.00
_cell.angle_beta   90.00
_cell.angle_gamma   90.00
#
_symmetry.space_group_name_H-M   'P 1'
#
loop_
_entity.id
_entity.type
_entity.pdbx_description
1 polymer ?
#
loop_
_entity_poly.entity_id
_entity_poly.type
_entity_poly.pdbx_seq_one_letter_code
_entity_poly.pdbx_strand_id
1 'polypeptide(L)'
;MSEATVALAPNAMTTLEDTMERLGISEEAADQATKNNLVRIINAASAWIETITGRHFGKATYTDRYAGPGAQELVLREYPIRSVEYVKDTVTGGLIDPGTYDFSMSGDIGVLYRDMGWTFRGYPYGLANDYRAASRYLEVKFTAGYVLPKDATEDEPSDLPADIISIVWGIAEQEYSILVNGSQGLSAFSISDVSWTFDKEPRASWMETLSHYMRW
;
A
#
# COMPACT_ATOMS: atom_id res chain seq x y z
N MET A 1 4.72 16.89 29.00
CA MET A 1 4.27 16.81 27.60
C MET A 1 3.09 15.86 27.56
N SER A 2 2.04 16.18 26.80
CA SER A 2 0.91 15.28 26.63
C SER A 2 1.24 14.27 25.53
N GLU A 3 1.27 12.98 25.84
CA GLU A 3 1.47 11.91 24.86
C GLU A 3 0.14 11.48 24.22
N ALA A 4 0.20 11.03 22.97
CA ALA A 4 -0.94 10.40 22.30
C ALA A 4 -1.31 9.09 23.03
N THR A 5 -2.60 8.84 23.19
CA THR A 5 -3.13 7.58 23.74
C THR A 5 -3.65 6.63 22.66
N VAL A 6 -3.86 7.15 21.45
CA VAL A 6 -4.19 6.33 20.28
C VAL A 6 -2.88 5.91 19.61
N ALA A 7 -2.74 4.63 19.31
CA ALA A 7 -1.57 4.10 18.60
C ALA A 7 -1.71 4.24 17.08
N LEU A 8 -0.58 4.43 16.40
CA LEU A 8 -0.49 4.29 14.95
C LEU A 8 -0.81 2.85 14.55
N ALA A 9 -1.57 2.71 13.46
CA ALA A 9 -1.94 1.41 12.92
C ALA A 9 -0.71 0.70 12.35
N PRO A 10 -0.72 -0.65 12.21
CA PRO A 10 0.40 -1.39 11.61
C PRO A 10 0.76 -0.97 10.18
N ASN A 11 -0.19 -0.39 9.45
CA ASN A 11 -0.01 0.10 8.08
C ASN A 11 0.17 1.62 8.01
N ALA A 12 0.38 2.32 9.12
CA ALA A 12 0.56 3.76 9.09
C ALA A 12 1.79 4.14 8.26
N MET A 13 1.58 4.96 7.22
CA MET A 13 2.57 5.29 6.19
C MET A 13 3.40 6.55 6.53
N THR A 14 3.29 7.06 7.75
CA THR A 14 4.08 8.18 8.28
C THR A 14 4.08 8.10 9.81
N THR A 15 4.86 8.96 10.47
CA THR A 15 4.92 9.10 11.92
C THR A 15 4.05 10.26 12.40
N LEU A 16 3.76 10.30 13.70
CA LEU A 16 3.05 11.43 14.29
C LEU A 16 3.95 12.68 14.29
N GLU A 17 5.23 12.50 14.59
CA GLU A 17 6.26 13.53 14.62
C GLU A 17 6.38 14.23 13.26
N ASP A 18 6.60 13.47 12.18
CA ASP A 18 6.75 14.02 10.84
C ASP A 18 5.48 14.76 10.38
N THR A 19 4.31 14.21 10.73
CA THR A 19 3.03 14.84 10.39
C THR A 19 2.84 16.15 11.15
N MET A 20 3.21 16.21 12.44
CA MET A 20 3.15 17.46 13.23
C MET A 20 4.12 18.51 12.69
N GLU A 21 5.36 18.13 12.38
CA GLU A 21 6.35 19.02 11.78
C GLU A 21 5.83 19.60 10.46
N ARG A 22 5.28 18.73 9.60
CA ARG A 22 4.70 19.12 8.31
C ARG A 22 3.56 20.12 8.44
N LEU A 23 2.71 19.95 9.46
CA LEU A 23 1.60 20.85 9.76
C LEU A 23 2.01 22.13 10.50
N GLY A 24 3.29 22.28 10.86
CA GLY A 24 3.79 23.40 11.65
C GLY A 24 3.30 23.39 13.10
N ILE A 25 2.93 22.21 13.61
CA ILE A 25 2.43 22.02 14.98
C ILE A 25 3.62 21.66 15.87
N SER A 26 3.89 22.48 16.88
CA SER A 26 4.91 22.16 17.89
C SER A 26 4.43 20.99 18.76
N GLU A 27 5.28 19.96 18.87
CA GLU A 27 5.01 18.76 19.68
C GLU A 27 4.76 19.08 21.17
N GLU A 28 5.45 20.09 21.68
CA GLU A 28 5.37 20.55 23.08
C GLU A 28 4.08 21.30 23.35
N ALA A 29 3.58 22.03 22.34
CA ALA A 29 2.37 22.84 22.43
C ALA A 29 1.08 22.06 22.11
N ALA A 30 1.19 20.95 21.37
CA ALA A 30 0.04 20.13 20.98
C ALA A 30 -0.57 19.41 22.19
N ASP A 31 -1.89 19.60 22.39
CA ASP A 31 -2.64 18.88 23.41
C ASP A 31 -2.90 17.41 23.01
N GLN A 32 -3.38 16.62 23.96
CA GLN A 32 -3.65 15.19 23.75
C GLN A 32 -4.67 14.94 22.64
N ALA A 33 -5.69 15.79 22.58
CA ALA A 33 -6.78 15.65 21.63
C ALA A 33 -6.27 15.84 20.20
N THR A 34 -5.44 16.85 19.97
CA THR A 34 -4.78 17.13 18.69
C THR A 34 -3.93 15.95 18.25
N LYS A 35 -3.03 15.47 19.11
CA LYS A 35 -2.19 14.31 18.82
C LYS A 35 -3.00 13.06 18.48
N ASN A 36 -4.04 12.77 19.26
CA ASN A 36 -4.94 11.64 19.01
C ASN A 36 -5.70 11.77 17.69
N ASN A 37 -6.15 12.97 17.33
CA ASN A 37 -6.85 13.21 16.07
C ASN A 37 -5.90 13.04 14.87
N LEU A 38 -4.67 13.54 14.95
CA LEU A 38 -3.66 13.32 13.92
C LEU A 38 -3.38 11.83 13.70
N VAL A 39 -3.19 11.06 14.78
CA VAL A 39 -3.03 9.59 14.67
C VAL A 39 -4.22 8.94 13.95
N ARG A 40 -5.46 9.34 14.28
CA ARG A 40 -6.66 8.80 13.61
C ARG A 40 -6.70 9.15 12.13
N ILE A 41 -6.32 10.37 11.76
CA ILE A 41 -6.26 10.82 10.37
C ILE A 41 -5.20 10.04 9.60
N ILE A 42 -4.00 9.87 10.17
CA ILE A 42 -2.92 9.07 9.57
C ILE A 42 -3.39 7.63 9.33
N ASN A 43 -4.02 7.02 10.33
CA ASN A 43 -4.53 5.65 10.23
C ASN A 43 -5.62 5.52 9.14
N ALA A 44 -6.55 6.49 9.08
CA ALA A 44 -7.61 6.50 8.09
C ALA A 44 -7.07 6.70 6.66
N ALA A 45 -6.15 7.65 6.48
CA ALA A 45 -5.49 7.92 5.20
C ALA A 45 -4.71 6.70 4.69
N SER A 46 -3.92 6.08 5.56
CA SER A 46 -3.12 4.90 5.20
C SER A 46 -4.01 3.70 4.81
N ALA A 47 -5.09 3.46 5.57
CA ALA A 47 -6.06 2.41 5.25
C ALA A 47 -6.83 2.69 3.94
N TRP A 48 -7.15 3.95 3.66
CA TRP A 48 -7.79 4.35 2.42
C TRP A 48 -6.88 4.09 1.21
N ILE A 49 -5.59 4.43 1.29
CA ILE A 49 -4.61 4.15 0.22
C ILE A 49 -4.55 2.64 -0.09
N GLU A 50 -4.44 1.79 0.94
CA GLU A 50 -4.44 0.33 0.74
C GLU A 50 -5.76 -0.18 0.14
N THR A 51 -6.90 0.43 0.51
CA THR A 51 -8.22 0.08 -0.03
C THR A 51 -8.32 0.42 -1.52
N ILE A 52 -7.85 1.60 -1.94
CA ILE A 52 -7.88 2.04 -3.34
C ILE A 52 -6.91 1.22 -4.20
N THR A 53 -5.71 0.98 -3.69
CA THR A 53 -4.67 0.24 -4.43
C THR A 53 -4.89 -1.27 -4.44
N GLY A 54 -5.68 -1.79 -3.49
CA GLY A 54 -6.01 -3.20 -3.37
C GLY A 54 -4.85 -4.07 -2.86
N ARG A 55 -3.91 -3.47 -2.11
CA ARG A 55 -2.67 -4.10 -1.66
C ARG A 55 -2.14 -3.49 -0.37
N HIS A 56 -1.19 -4.17 0.26
CA HIS A 56 -0.52 -3.69 1.46
C HIS A 56 0.86 -3.08 1.15
N PHE A 57 1.17 -1.95 1.77
CA PHE A 57 2.46 -1.29 1.57
C PHE A 57 3.50 -1.70 2.61
N GLY A 58 3.08 -2.07 3.82
CA GLY A 58 4.01 -2.51 4.87
C GLY A 58 4.71 -3.82 4.53
N LYS A 59 6.01 -3.89 4.85
CA LYS A 59 6.81 -5.10 4.70
C LYS A 59 6.27 -6.20 5.60
N ALA A 60 5.84 -7.31 5.00
CA ALA A 60 5.41 -8.50 5.73
C ALA A 60 5.68 -9.78 4.94
N THR A 61 5.52 -10.91 5.61
CA THR A 61 5.60 -12.24 5.01
C THR A 61 4.20 -12.73 4.66
N TYR A 62 4.03 -13.14 3.40
CA TYR A 62 2.77 -13.59 2.83
C TYR A 62 2.86 -15.05 2.42
N THR A 63 1.72 -15.74 2.43
CA THR A 63 1.58 -17.09 1.86
C THR A 63 0.32 -17.11 1.03
N ASP A 64 0.48 -16.98 -0.28
CA ASP A 64 -0.61 -16.82 -1.23
C ASP A 64 -0.63 -17.93 -2.27
N ARG A 65 -1.80 -18.13 -2.89
CA ARG A 65 -1.98 -19.08 -3.98
C ARG A 65 -2.28 -18.39 -5.30
N TYR A 66 -1.49 -18.72 -6.30
CA TYR A 66 -1.55 -18.16 -7.63
C TYR A 66 -1.86 -19.21 -8.68
N ALA A 67 -2.53 -18.76 -9.75
CA ALA A 67 -2.62 -19.54 -10.96
C ALA A 67 -1.35 -19.32 -11.79
N GLY A 68 -0.87 -20.40 -12.42
CA GLY A 68 0.19 -20.25 -13.41
C GLY A 68 -0.34 -19.51 -14.64
N PRO A 69 0.26 -18.38 -15.07
CA PRO A 69 -0.23 -17.58 -16.19
C PRO A 69 -0.04 -18.24 -17.57
N GLY A 70 0.72 -19.32 -17.67
CA GLY A 70 1.16 -19.85 -18.97
C GLY A 70 2.25 -18.98 -19.63
N ALA A 71 2.88 -18.11 -18.85
CA ALA A 71 3.93 -17.18 -19.24
C ALA A 71 5.11 -17.23 -18.25
N GLN A 72 6.18 -16.47 -18.52
CA GLN A 72 7.38 -16.42 -17.70
C GLN A 72 7.25 -15.57 -16.44
N GLU A 73 6.24 -14.70 -16.38
CA GLU A 73 6.09 -13.72 -15.30
C GLU A 73 4.92 -14.09 -14.39
N LEU A 74 5.21 -14.44 -13.13
CA LEU A 74 4.19 -14.63 -12.10
C LEU A 74 4.07 -13.37 -11.25
N VAL A 75 2.90 -12.76 -11.30
CA VAL A 75 2.63 -11.46 -10.68
C VAL A 75 2.09 -11.67 -9.24
N LEU A 76 2.95 -11.46 -8.24
CA LEU A 76 2.65 -11.63 -6.80
C LEU A 76 1.98 -10.39 -6.23
N ARG A 77 0.90 -10.50 -5.46
CA ARG A 77 0.05 -9.35 -5.05
C ARG A 77 0.84 -8.20 -4.42
N GLU A 78 1.72 -8.54 -3.49
CA GLU A 78 2.48 -7.58 -2.69
C GLU A 78 3.89 -7.36 -3.26
N TYR A 79 4.35 -6.11 -3.27
CA TYR A 79 5.63 -5.67 -3.84
C TYR A 79 6.19 -4.40 -3.16
N PRO A 80 7.51 -4.14 -3.16
CA PRO A 80 8.58 -4.88 -3.80
C PRO A 80 8.81 -6.24 -3.14
N ILE A 81 9.21 -7.24 -3.91
CA ILE A 81 9.62 -8.55 -3.39
C ILE A 81 10.98 -8.39 -2.71
N ARG A 82 11.08 -8.79 -1.45
CA ARG A 82 12.33 -8.79 -0.66
C ARG A 82 13.00 -10.14 -0.65
N SER A 83 12.19 -11.18 -0.51
CA SER A 83 12.67 -12.56 -0.52
C SER A 83 11.54 -13.51 -0.86
N VAL A 84 11.89 -14.65 -1.47
CA VAL A 84 10.96 -15.76 -1.69
C VAL A 84 11.49 -16.95 -0.92
N GLU A 85 10.73 -17.41 0.07
CA GLU A 85 11.10 -18.58 0.87
C GLU A 85 10.90 -19.87 0.06
N TYR A 86 9.74 -19.99 -0.60
CA TYR A 86 9.48 -21.11 -1.49
C TYR A 86 8.38 -20.82 -2.50
N VAL A 87 8.41 -21.56 -3.60
CA VAL A 87 7.26 -21.81 -4.46
C VAL A 87 6.96 -23.30 -4.45
N LYS A 88 5.71 -23.65 -4.16
CA LYS A 88 5.24 -25.03 -4.03
C LYS A 88 4.08 -25.30 -4.98
N ASP A 89 4.19 -26.38 -5.74
CA ASP A 89 3.06 -26.92 -6.48
C ASP A 89 2.17 -27.70 -5.50
N THR A 90 0.98 -27.19 -5.21
CA THR A 90 0.05 -27.79 -4.25
C THR A 90 -0.61 -29.09 -4.76
N VAL A 91 -0.53 -29.38 -6.06
CA VAL A 91 -1.07 -30.61 -6.65
C VAL A 91 -0.09 -31.76 -6.48
N THR A 92 1.19 -31.53 -6.77
CA THR A 92 2.25 -32.56 -6.63
C THR A 92 2.86 -32.57 -5.22
N GLY A 93 2.70 -31.48 -4.47
CA GLY A 93 3.37 -31.25 -3.19
C GLY A 93 4.85 -30.85 -3.33
N GLY A 94 5.38 -30.81 -4.55
CA GLY A 94 6.79 -30.53 -4.82
C GLY A 94 7.14 -29.06 -4.70
N LEU A 95 8.32 -28.80 -4.12
CA LEU A 95 8.95 -27.48 -4.20
C LEU A 95 9.51 -27.28 -5.61
N ILE A 96 9.28 -26.10 -6.16
CA ILE A 96 9.93 -25.66 -7.39
C ILE A 96 11.34 -25.22 -7.02
N ASP A 97 12.33 -25.65 -7.79
CA ASP A 97 13.73 -25.33 -7.58
C ASP A 97 13.95 -23.81 -7.58
N PRO A 98 14.44 -23.21 -6.46
CA PRO A 98 14.75 -21.78 -6.37
C PRO A 98 15.75 -21.30 -7.42
N GLY A 99 16.61 -22.17 -7.96
CA GLY A 99 17.52 -21.82 -9.05
C GLY A 99 16.83 -21.59 -10.39
N THR A 100 15.52 -21.86 -10.50
CA THR A 100 14.76 -21.72 -11.76
C THR A 100 13.90 -20.47 -11.82
N TYR A 101 13.85 -19.66 -10.76
CA TYR A 101 13.08 -18.42 -10.74
C TYR A 101 13.85 -17.31 -10.00
N ASP A 102 13.63 -16.07 -10.40
CA ASP A 102 14.23 -14.90 -9.76
C ASP A 102 13.30 -13.68 -9.81
N PHE A 103 13.62 -12.67 -9.01
CA PHE A 103 12.92 -11.39 -8.97
C PHE A 103 13.91 -10.22 -9.03
N SER A 104 15.13 -10.47 -9.49
CA SER A 104 16.23 -9.50 -9.40
C SER A 104 16.00 -8.25 -10.25
N MET A 105 15.32 -8.39 -11.39
CA MET A 105 15.04 -7.30 -12.32
C MET A 105 13.63 -6.71 -12.17
N SER A 106 12.71 -7.44 -11.53
CA SER A 106 11.28 -7.15 -11.57
C SER A 106 10.59 -7.32 -10.22
N GLY A 107 11.36 -7.53 -9.16
CA GLY A 107 10.89 -7.60 -7.78
C GLY A 107 10.20 -6.31 -7.35
N ASP A 108 10.65 -5.16 -7.83
CA ASP A 108 10.07 -3.85 -7.52
C ASP A 108 8.62 -3.69 -7.98
N ILE A 109 8.22 -4.43 -9.02
CA ILE A 109 6.83 -4.45 -9.52
C ILE A 109 6.09 -5.73 -9.13
N GLY A 110 6.71 -6.60 -8.33
CA GLY A 110 6.11 -7.81 -7.80
C GLY A 110 6.07 -8.98 -8.77
N VAL A 111 7.04 -9.07 -9.68
CA VAL A 111 7.11 -10.17 -10.65
C VAL A 111 8.16 -11.18 -10.22
N LEU A 112 7.76 -12.45 -10.22
CA LEU A 112 8.65 -13.59 -10.11
C LEU A 112 8.84 -14.20 -11.51
N TYR A 113 10.03 -14.00 -12.08
CA TYR A 113 10.39 -14.48 -13.40
C TYR A 113 10.86 -15.94 -13.35
N ARG A 114 10.54 -16.71 -14.40
CA ARG A 114 10.99 -18.10 -14.58
C ARG A 114 11.15 -18.41 -16.06
N ASP A 115 12.36 -18.76 -16.49
CA ASP A 115 12.68 -19.05 -17.89
C ASP A 115 11.77 -20.13 -18.49
N MET A 116 11.54 -21.21 -17.74
CA MET A 116 10.69 -22.34 -18.16
C MET A 116 9.19 -22.02 -18.12
N GLY A 117 8.81 -20.83 -17.69
CA GLY A 117 7.44 -20.43 -17.51
C GLY A 117 6.74 -21.02 -16.30
N TRP A 118 5.60 -20.42 -16.00
CA TRP A 118 4.65 -20.86 -15.00
C TRP A 118 3.49 -21.55 -15.71
N THR A 119 3.48 -22.88 -15.72
CA THR A 119 2.52 -23.67 -16.51
C THR A 119 1.07 -23.29 -16.17
N PHE A 120 0.26 -23.00 -17.18
CA PHE A 120 -1.16 -22.79 -16.96
C PHE A 120 -1.84 -24.12 -16.60
N ARG A 121 -2.66 -24.11 -15.54
CA ARG A 121 -3.52 -25.22 -15.16
C ARG A 121 -4.89 -24.68 -14.81
N GLY A 122 -5.92 -25.47 -15.10
CA GLY A 122 -7.29 -25.07 -14.84
C GLY A 122 -8.26 -26.23 -14.72
N TYR A 123 -9.52 -25.91 -14.51
CA TYR A 123 -10.63 -26.86 -14.56
C TYR A 123 -10.98 -27.16 -16.02
N PRO A 124 -10.72 -28.38 -16.51
CA PRO A 124 -11.07 -28.77 -17.87
C PRO A 124 -12.60 -28.92 -18.01
N TYR A 125 -13.15 -28.53 -19.15
CA TYR A 125 -14.58 -28.61 -19.43
C TYR A 125 -14.85 -28.90 -20.90
N GLY A 126 -15.95 -29.60 -21.17
CA GLY A 126 -16.38 -29.93 -22.53
C GLY A 126 -15.58 -31.08 -23.17
N LEU A 127 -15.91 -31.40 -24.42
CA LEU A 127 -15.33 -32.52 -25.16
C LEU A 127 -13.89 -32.26 -25.65
N ALA A 128 -13.51 -30.98 -25.80
CA ALA A 128 -12.16 -30.57 -26.20
C ALA A 128 -11.19 -30.37 -25.01
N ASN A 129 -11.66 -30.53 -23.77
CA ASN A 129 -10.91 -30.26 -22.53
C ASN A 129 -10.35 -28.82 -22.44
N ASP A 130 -11.10 -27.83 -22.92
CA ASP A 130 -10.75 -26.43 -22.75
C ASP A 130 -10.82 -26.04 -21.26
N TYR A 131 -9.92 -25.17 -20.82
CA TYR A 131 -9.90 -24.71 -19.44
C TYR A 131 -10.94 -23.59 -19.22
N ARG A 132 -11.92 -23.84 -18.34
CA ARG A 132 -12.97 -22.86 -18.01
C ARG A 132 -12.56 -21.87 -16.91
N ALA A 133 -11.66 -22.29 -16.02
CA ALA A 133 -11.19 -21.48 -14.91
C ALA A 133 -9.76 -21.88 -14.53
N ALA A 134 -8.93 -20.91 -14.18
CA ALA A 134 -7.57 -21.15 -13.75
C ALA A 134 -7.52 -21.75 -12.33
N SER A 135 -6.64 -22.72 -12.11
CA SER A 135 -6.41 -23.33 -10.79
C SER A 135 -5.29 -22.57 -10.08
N ARG A 136 -5.55 -22.13 -8.85
CA ARG A 136 -4.54 -21.48 -8.00
C ARG A 136 -3.64 -22.51 -7.30
N TYR A 137 -2.81 -23.19 -8.09
CA TYR A 137 -2.03 -24.33 -7.62
C TYR A 137 -0.64 -23.96 -7.10
N LEU A 138 -0.12 -22.77 -7.41
CA LEU A 138 1.19 -22.31 -6.97
C LEU A 138 1.04 -21.63 -5.61
N GLU A 139 1.49 -22.26 -4.54
CA GLU A 139 1.61 -21.62 -3.23
C GLU A 139 2.98 -20.97 -3.11
N VAL A 140 3.00 -19.67 -2.89
CA VAL A 140 4.23 -18.88 -2.79
C VAL A 140 4.30 -18.30 -1.39
N LYS A 141 5.39 -18.57 -0.68
CA LYS A 141 5.72 -17.91 0.58
C LYS A 141 6.85 -16.93 0.35
N PHE A 142 6.60 -15.65 0.61
CA PHE A 142 7.50 -14.57 0.24
C PHE A 142 7.36 -13.39 1.19
N THR A 143 8.42 -12.60 1.34
CA THR A 143 8.39 -11.33 2.06
C THR A 143 8.37 -10.20 1.04
N ALA A 144 7.43 -9.28 1.17
CA ALA A 144 7.27 -8.16 0.26
C ALA A 144 6.74 -6.91 0.98
N GLY A 145 6.88 -5.76 0.34
CA GLY A 145 6.45 -4.46 0.86
C GLY A 145 7.62 -3.55 1.25
N TYR A 146 7.27 -2.34 1.65
CA TYR A 146 8.17 -1.26 2.04
C TYR A 146 8.39 -1.23 3.55
N VAL A 147 9.58 -0.81 3.94
CA VAL A 147 9.83 -0.39 5.31
C VAL A 147 9.12 0.95 5.48
N LEU A 148 8.07 0.96 6.29
CA LEU A 148 7.27 2.18 6.52
C LEU A 148 8.05 3.15 7.42
N PRO A 149 7.82 4.46 7.34
CA PRO A 149 8.49 5.45 8.19
C PRO A 149 8.45 5.13 9.69
N LYS A 150 7.31 4.63 10.19
CA LYS A 150 7.16 4.24 11.60
C LYS A 150 7.95 2.98 12.01
N ASP A 151 8.32 2.16 11.03
CA ASP A 151 9.05 0.90 11.24
C ASP A 151 10.53 1.03 10.90
N ALA A 152 10.96 2.23 10.46
CA ALA A 152 12.33 2.51 10.08
C ALA A 152 13.27 2.45 11.28
N THR A 153 14.47 1.94 11.05
CA THR A 153 15.57 1.91 12.02
C THR A 153 16.83 2.47 11.37
N GLU A 154 17.90 2.68 12.13
CA GLU A 154 19.19 3.12 11.57
C GLU A 154 19.75 2.12 10.55
N ASP A 155 19.60 0.82 10.83
CA ASP A 155 20.10 -0.26 9.97
C ASP A 155 19.18 -0.55 8.77
N GLU A 156 17.89 -0.25 8.92
CA GLU A 156 16.88 -0.47 7.90
C GLU A 156 15.99 0.77 7.77
N PRO A 157 16.42 1.77 6.98
CA PRO A 157 15.67 3.02 6.80
C PRO A 157 14.39 2.78 5.99
N SER A 158 13.42 3.68 6.15
CA SER A 158 12.21 3.67 5.34
C SER A 158 12.53 3.81 3.86
N ASP A 159 11.87 2.98 3.04
CA ASP A 159 11.96 3.03 1.59
C ASP A 159 10.59 3.14 0.91
N LEU A 160 9.56 3.50 1.70
CA LEU A 160 8.25 3.86 1.15
C LEU A 160 8.39 5.06 0.18
N PRO A 161 7.80 4.98 -1.03
CA PRO A 161 7.85 6.08 -1.99
C PRO A 161 7.30 7.40 -1.43
N ALA A 162 8.03 8.49 -1.67
CA ALA A 162 7.72 9.80 -1.10
C ALA A 162 6.41 10.42 -1.63
N ASP A 163 5.96 10.00 -2.80
CA ASP A 163 4.66 10.35 -3.38
C ASP A 163 3.50 9.77 -2.56
N ILE A 164 3.60 8.51 -2.10
CA ILE A 164 2.63 7.89 -1.19
C ILE A 164 2.59 8.63 0.15
N ILE A 165 3.75 8.94 0.72
CA ILE A 165 3.85 9.73 1.96
C ILE A 165 3.20 11.10 1.77
N SER A 166 3.46 11.76 0.64
CA SER A 166 2.89 13.07 0.31
C SER A 166 1.36 13.04 0.19
N ILE A 167 0.77 11.93 -0.27
CA ILE A 167 -0.69 11.77 -0.28
C ILE A 167 -1.23 11.71 1.15
N VAL A 168 -0.60 10.94 2.04
CA VAL A 168 -1.02 10.85 3.45
C VAL A 168 -0.93 12.21 4.13
N TRP A 169 0.15 12.95 3.92
CA TRP A 169 0.28 14.32 4.42
C TRP A 169 -0.74 15.26 3.80
N GLY A 170 -1.03 15.13 2.50
CA GLY A 170 -2.06 15.93 1.84
C GLY A 170 -3.46 15.70 2.42
N ILE A 171 -3.81 14.44 2.73
CA ILE A 171 -5.05 14.10 3.44
C ILE A 171 -5.01 14.67 4.86
N ALA A 172 -3.89 14.53 5.57
CA ALA A 172 -3.74 15.06 6.93
C ALA A 172 -3.91 16.59 6.99
N GLU A 173 -3.27 17.32 6.08
CA GLU A 173 -3.39 18.76 5.92
C GLU A 173 -4.85 19.16 5.66
N GLN A 174 -5.54 18.46 4.76
CA GLN A 174 -6.94 18.72 4.42
C GLN A 174 -7.88 18.48 5.61
N GLU A 175 -7.82 17.29 6.23
CA GLU A 175 -8.70 16.91 7.34
C GLU A 175 -8.42 17.75 8.60
N TYR A 176 -7.16 18.03 8.89
CA TYR A 176 -6.80 18.89 10.02
C TYR A 176 -7.25 20.33 9.79
N SER A 177 -7.10 20.87 8.57
CA SER A 177 -7.60 22.20 8.23
C SER A 177 -9.12 22.31 8.38
N ILE A 178 -9.86 21.26 7.99
CA ILE A 178 -11.32 21.19 8.19
C ILE A 178 -11.66 21.20 9.68
N LEU A 179 -10.92 20.46 10.50
CA LEU A 179 -11.13 20.34 11.95
C LEU A 179 -10.84 21.65 12.69
N VAL A 180 -9.76 22.35 12.35
CA VAL A 180 -9.33 23.60 13.01
C VAL A 180 -10.14 24.79 12.54
N ASN A 181 -10.29 24.95 11.22
CA ASN A 181 -10.90 26.16 10.65
C ASN A 181 -12.42 26.04 10.50
N GLY A 182 -12.99 24.88 10.83
CA GLY A 182 -14.44 24.69 10.82
C GLY A 182 -15.02 24.97 9.44
N SER A 183 -14.78 24.08 8.48
CA SER A 183 -15.71 23.99 7.36
C SER A 183 -17.01 23.41 7.94
N GLN A 184 -17.95 24.27 8.34
CA GLN A 184 -19.34 23.88 8.60
C GLN A 184 -20.03 23.47 7.29
N GLY A 185 -19.40 22.62 6.49
CA GLY A 185 -19.88 22.23 5.17
C GLY A 185 -19.80 23.32 4.10
N LEU A 186 -19.11 24.44 4.32
CA LEU A 186 -18.98 25.50 3.32
C LEU A 186 -18.12 25.03 2.14
N SER A 187 -18.70 24.98 0.93
CA SER A 187 -17.98 24.70 -0.32
C SER A 187 -17.37 25.95 -0.95
N ALA A 188 -17.76 27.14 -0.48
CA ALA A 188 -17.16 28.40 -0.87
C ALA A 188 -17.43 29.48 0.18
N PHE A 189 -16.56 30.48 0.27
CA PHE A 189 -16.87 31.75 0.93
C PHE A 189 -16.31 32.91 0.12
N SER A 190 -17.04 34.02 0.09
CA SER A 190 -16.59 35.26 -0.55
C SER A 190 -16.47 36.38 0.48
N ILE A 191 -15.38 37.14 0.41
CA ILE A 191 -15.19 38.39 1.15
C ILE A 191 -14.88 39.48 0.12
N SER A 192 -15.82 40.42 -0.04
CA SER A 192 -15.76 41.47 -1.07
C SER A 192 -15.56 40.84 -2.46
N ASP A 193 -14.48 41.18 -3.16
CA ASP A 193 -14.22 40.75 -4.55
C ASP A 193 -13.46 39.42 -4.62
N VAL A 194 -13.16 38.79 -3.48
CA VAL A 194 -12.38 37.55 -3.41
C VAL A 194 -13.31 36.40 -3.05
N SER A 195 -13.41 35.42 -3.94
CA SER A 195 -14.14 34.18 -3.74
C SER A 195 -13.17 33.01 -3.59
N TRP A 196 -13.35 32.21 -2.54
CA TRP A 196 -12.63 30.97 -2.30
C TRP A 196 -13.61 29.80 -2.46
N THR A 197 -13.34 28.89 -3.38
CA THR A 197 -14.03 27.59 -3.49
C THR A 197 -13.15 26.51 -2.88
N PHE A 198 -13.69 25.74 -1.94
CA PHE A 198 -13.01 24.61 -1.35
C PHE A 198 -13.32 23.35 -2.15
N ASP A 199 -12.29 22.74 -2.72
CA ASP A 199 -12.41 21.45 -3.39
C ASP A 199 -12.57 20.34 -2.34
N LYS A 200 -13.66 19.57 -2.43
CA LYS A 200 -14.03 18.53 -1.44
C LYS A 200 -13.75 17.11 -1.93
N GLU A 201 -13.40 16.95 -3.20
CA GLU A 201 -13.06 15.64 -3.76
C GLU A 201 -11.60 15.28 -3.43
N PRO A 202 -11.26 13.97 -3.30
CA PRO A 202 -9.87 13.55 -3.34
C PRO A 202 -9.24 14.14 -4.59
N ARG A 203 -8.11 14.84 -4.43
CA ARG A 203 -7.48 15.54 -5.56
C ARG A 203 -7.27 14.53 -6.69
N ALA A 204 -7.70 14.87 -7.90
CA ALA A 204 -7.56 13.98 -9.07
C ALA A 204 -6.10 13.51 -9.25
N SER A 205 -5.14 14.36 -8.88
CA SER A 205 -3.70 14.04 -8.87
C SER A 205 -3.31 12.92 -7.89
N TRP A 206 -4.01 12.77 -6.76
CA TRP A 206 -3.79 11.64 -5.85
C TRP A 206 -4.24 10.33 -6.51
N MET A 207 -5.40 10.33 -7.17
CA MET A 207 -5.89 9.15 -7.87
C MET A 207 -5.00 8.76 -9.04
N GLU A 208 -4.48 9.75 -9.79
CA GLU A 208 -3.49 9.51 -10.84
C GLU A 208 -2.22 8.86 -10.29
N THR A 209 -1.69 9.37 -9.18
CA THR A 209 -0.51 8.80 -8.52
C THR A 209 -0.79 7.36 -8.05
N LEU A 210 -1.91 7.14 -7.35
CA LEU A 210 -2.29 5.82 -6.85
C LEU A 210 -2.52 4.80 -7.97
N SER A 211 -2.91 5.25 -9.17
CA SER A 211 -3.11 4.37 -10.33
C SER A 211 -1.83 3.63 -10.75
N HIS A 212 -0.66 4.21 -10.50
CA HIS A 212 0.63 3.54 -10.74
C HIS A 212 0.89 2.39 -9.77
N TYR A 213 0.22 2.39 -8.62
CA TYR A 213 0.34 1.36 -7.58
C TYR A 213 -0.82 0.34 -7.61
N MET A 214 -1.86 0.64 -8.38
CA MET A 214 -2.99 -0.27 -8.61
C MET A 214 -2.59 -1.43 -9.53
N ARG A 215 -3.27 -2.56 -9.34
CA ARG A 215 -3.19 -3.70 -10.26
C ARG A 215 -4.50 -3.88 -11.01
N TRP A 216 -4.38 -4.00 -12.32
CA TRP A 216 -5.48 -4.12 -13.28
C TRP A 216 -5.61 -5.56 -13.78
#